data_AF-A0A961TBS3-F1
#
_entry.id   AF-A0A961TBS3-F1
#
_cell.length_a   1.000
_cell.length_b   1.000
_cell.length_c   1.000
_cell.angle_alpha   90.00
_cell.angle_beta   90.00
_cell.angle_gamma   90.00
#
_symmetry.space_group_name_H-M   'P 1'
#
loop_
_entity.id
_entity.type
_entity.pdbx_description
1 polymer ?
#
loop_
_entity_poly.entity_id
_entity_poly.type
_entity_poly.pdbx_seq_one_letter_code
_entity_poly.pdbx_strand_id
1 'polypeptide(L)'
;RIGKTGFDLLEDKAALDELREVVSHSLGDRTQLDGANSFDQISFNSNASRGNDNGANGGGDNGATGDRSQSGDTTGDKDDPPIAADDAFTVNEDTILTGSGAGEVNVINGSGGGLDIDPDGFAVTVTQVNGQDLTFVGNVASVVLPSGAILLISQTGNITYDGRAIHQYLAINETAQDSFTYTIEDLNGYSDTATVTITIEGLNDSPIIQILAGDSAAESLIETNSPLAVSGTLTLIDVDVTDSVNAVIDSVTIDPASTGPLGSHPDNATLKAMLTLSETLIIQ
;
A
#
# COMPACT_ATOMS: atom_id res chain seq x y z
N ARG A 1 -13.57 -12.44 -56.18
CA ARG A 1 -13.81 -13.57 -57.11
C ARG A 1 -13.27 -14.84 -56.46
N ILE A 2 -14.02 -15.92 -56.60
CA ILE A 2 -13.95 -17.21 -55.93
C ILE A 2 -12.56 -17.88 -56.00
N GLY A 3 -12.05 -18.31 -54.85
CA GLY A 3 -11.67 -19.70 -54.51
C GLY A 3 -10.46 -20.37 -55.17
N LYS A 4 -9.65 -21.05 -54.33
CA LYS A 4 -9.17 -22.46 -54.41
C LYS A 4 -7.98 -22.65 -53.45
N THR A 5 -8.15 -23.35 -52.33
CA THR A 5 -7.91 -24.80 -52.07
C THR A 5 -6.45 -25.24 -52.19
N GLY A 6 -5.89 -25.69 -51.05
CA GLY A 6 -5.00 -26.86 -50.96
C GLY A 6 -3.52 -26.62 -51.22
N PHE A 7 -2.71 -26.94 -50.21
CA PHE A 7 -1.36 -27.51 -50.30
C PHE A 7 -0.42 -26.93 -51.38
N ASP A 8 0.46 -26.03 -50.97
CA ASP A 8 1.81 -25.97 -51.54
C ASP A 8 2.81 -25.63 -50.41
N LEU A 9 3.26 -26.69 -49.73
CA LEU A 9 4.43 -26.68 -48.82
C LEU A 9 5.71 -27.02 -49.61
N LEU A 10 5.79 -26.59 -50.88
CA LEU A 10 6.96 -26.76 -51.72
C LEU A 10 7.03 -25.59 -52.70
N GLU A 11 7.63 -24.48 -52.28
CA GLU A 11 8.46 -23.59 -53.13
C GLU A 11 8.81 -22.32 -52.35
N ASP A 12 9.57 -22.49 -51.27
CA ASP A 12 10.52 -21.43 -50.90
C ASP A 12 11.89 -22.06 -50.62
N LYS A 13 12.45 -22.67 -51.67
CA LYS A 13 13.82 -23.19 -51.65
C LYS A 13 14.86 -22.07 -51.47
N ALA A 14 14.48 -20.79 -51.63
CA ALA A 14 15.38 -19.67 -51.37
C ALA A 14 15.50 -19.37 -49.86
N ALA A 15 14.40 -19.43 -49.12
CA ALA A 15 14.42 -19.22 -47.67
C ALA A 15 15.17 -20.33 -46.89
N LEU A 16 15.21 -21.57 -47.40
CA LEU A 16 15.96 -22.67 -46.77
C LEU A 16 17.47 -22.59 -47.02
N ASP A 17 17.90 -21.98 -48.13
CA ASP A 17 19.32 -21.79 -48.43
C ASP A 17 19.92 -20.63 -47.59
N GLU A 18 19.15 -19.56 -47.32
CA GLU A 18 19.59 -18.48 -46.41
C GLU A 18 19.73 -18.95 -44.95
N LEU A 19 18.86 -19.86 -44.48
CA LEU A 19 18.99 -20.46 -43.14
C LEU A 19 20.18 -21.44 -43.02
N ARG A 20 20.61 -22.06 -44.12
CA ARG A 20 21.78 -22.95 -44.14
C ARG A 20 23.11 -22.20 -44.20
N GLU A 21 23.14 -20.98 -44.73
CA GLU A 21 24.36 -20.17 -44.81
C GLU A 21 24.66 -19.37 -43.53
N VAL A 22 23.63 -19.09 -42.71
CA VAL A 22 23.82 -18.44 -41.39
C VAL A 22 24.30 -19.45 -40.33
N VAL A 23 23.89 -20.73 -40.42
CA VAL A 23 24.35 -21.77 -39.48
C VAL A 23 25.79 -22.23 -39.79
N SER A 24 26.26 -22.12 -41.03
CA SER A 24 27.66 -22.48 -41.38
C SER A 24 28.71 -21.45 -40.94
N HIS A 25 28.32 -20.20 -40.67
CA HIS A 25 29.24 -19.16 -40.16
C HIS A 25 29.40 -19.14 -38.64
N SER A 26 28.52 -19.80 -37.87
CA SER A 26 28.63 -19.82 -36.40
C SER A 26 29.18 -21.13 -35.81
N LEU A 27 29.32 -22.20 -36.61
CA LEU A 27 29.81 -23.50 -36.13
C LEU A 27 30.98 -24.08 -36.96
N GLY A 28 31.57 -23.29 -37.86
CA GLY A 28 32.65 -23.70 -38.76
C GLY A 28 34.06 -23.23 -38.39
N ASP A 29 34.53 -23.50 -37.17
CA ASP A 29 35.99 -23.71 -36.95
C ASP A 29 36.27 -24.65 -35.76
N ARG A 30 35.64 -25.82 -35.78
CA ARG A 30 35.91 -26.92 -34.84
C ARG A 30 36.25 -28.22 -35.57
N THR A 31 37.20 -28.17 -36.51
CA THR A 31 37.81 -29.40 -37.10
C THR A 31 39.27 -29.21 -37.55
N GLN A 32 40.17 -28.69 -36.70
CA GLN A 32 41.61 -29.03 -36.76
C GLN A 32 41.92 -30.19 -35.80
N LEU A 33 41.26 -31.32 -36.02
CA LEU A 33 41.58 -32.60 -35.37
C LEU A 33 41.60 -33.71 -36.43
N ASP A 34 42.59 -33.66 -37.31
CA ASP A 34 43.26 -34.82 -37.87
C ASP A 34 44.76 -34.66 -37.53
N GLY A 35 45.36 -35.52 -36.71
CA GLY A 35 45.63 -36.89 -37.04
C GLY A 35 47.15 -37.07 -37.14
N ALA A 36 47.77 -37.34 -35.98
CA ALA A 36 49.15 -37.81 -35.76
C ALA A 36 50.27 -36.77 -35.48
N ASN A 37 50.63 -36.74 -34.18
CA ASN A 37 51.94 -36.46 -33.58
C ASN A 37 52.29 -35.01 -33.20
N SER A 38 51.97 -34.60 -31.96
CA SER A 38 53.00 -34.23 -30.96
C SER A 38 52.39 -33.95 -29.57
N PHE A 39 52.58 -34.91 -28.66
CA PHE A 39 52.92 -34.79 -27.22
C PHE A 39 52.67 -33.42 -26.55
N ASP A 40 51.79 -33.31 -25.55
CA ASP A 40 52.14 -33.62 -24.15
C ASP A 40 53.65 -33.56 -23.86
N GLN A 41 54.23 -32.36 -23.82
CA GLN A 41 55.43 -32.09 -23.04
C GLN A 41 55.35 -30.70 -22.42
N ILE A 42 55.12 -30.70 -21.12
CA ILE A 42 55.70 -29.76 -20.16
C ILE A 42 57.15 -29.48 -20.61
N SER A 43 57.38 -28.33 -21.24
CA SER A 43 58.73 -27.85 -21.56
C SER A 43 59.08 -26.73 -20.61
N PHE A 44 59.79 -27.11 -19.55
CA PHE A 44 60.69 -26.23 -18.83
C PHE A 44 61.56 -25.51 -19.86
N ASN A 45 61.54 -24.18 -19.92
CA ASN A 45 62.65 -23.45 -20.50
C ASN A 45 63.82 -23.51 -19.51
N SER A 46 64.46 -24.66 -19.47
CA SER A 46 65.79 -24.85 -18.90
C SER A 46 66.70 -25.35 -20.02
N ASN A 47 67.23 -24.43 -20.79
CA ASN A 47 68.64 -24.51 -21.18
C ASN A 47 69.27 -23.21 -20.64
N ALA A 48 69.85 -23.24 -19.45
CA ALA A 48 71.20 -23.78 -19.27
C ALA A 48 72.11 -23.33 -20.43
N SER A 49 72.33 -22.01 -20.53
CA SER A 49 73.67 -21.56 -20.87
C SER A 49 74.59 -22.13 -19.79
N ARG A 50 75.38 -23.14 -20.16
CA ARG A 50 76.59 -23.53 -19.46
C ARG A 50 77.55 -22.34 -19.50
N GLY A 51 77.30 -21.39 -18.61
CA GLY A 51 78.32 -20.45 -18.15
C GLY A 51 79.25 -21.23 -17.24
N ASN A 52 80.42 -21.55 -17.79
CA ASN A 52 81.72 -21.64 -17.12
C ASN A 52 81.67 -21.51 -15.59
N ASP A 53 81.94 -22.64 -14.94
CA ASP A 53 82.54 -22.75 -13.64
C ASP A 53 83.81 -21.88 -13.53
N ASN A 54 83.68 -20.68 -12.99
CA ASN A 54 84.79 -20.10 -12.23
C ASN A 54 84.33 -19.09 -11.17
N GLY A 55 84.31 -19.56 -9.92
CA GLY A 55 84.87 -18.81 -8.79
C GLY A 55 84.03 -17.75 -8.09
N ALA A 56 83.69 -18.06 -6.83
CA ALA A 56 83.71 -17.17 -5.66
C ALA A 56 82.50 -16.25 -5.37
N ASN A 57 81.66 -16.73 -4.46
CA ASN A 57 81.41 -16.17 -3.11
C ASN A 57 81.11 -14.66 -2.96
N GLY A 58 79.89 -14.34 -2.50
CA GLY A 58 79.71 -13.23 -1.55
C GLY A 58 78.40 -12.44 -1.62
N GLY A 59 77.42 -12.81 -0.79
CA GLY A 59 76.70 -11.89 0.09
C GLY A 59 75.51 -11.07 -0.43
N GLY A 60 74.38 -11.18 0.28
CA GLY A 60 73.60 -10.01 0.69
C GLY A 60 72.18 -9.88 0.14
N ASP A 61 71.23 -10.06 1.03
CA ASP A 61 69.76 -10.00 0.92
C ASP A 61 69.07 -8.89 0.11
N ASN A 62 67.84 -9.26 -0.25
CA ASN A 62 66.76 -8.52 -0.88
C ASN A 62 66.30 -7.28 -0.10
N GLY A 63 66.26 -6.13 -0.78
CA GLY A 63 65.48 -4.96 -0.39
C GLY A 63 64.39 -4.67 -1.41
N ALA A 64 63.17 -4.44 -0.91
CA ALA A 64 61.94 -4.00 -1.60
C ALA A 64 61.00 -5.10 -2.14
N THR A 65 60.34 -5.82 -1.23
CA THR A 65 58.95 -6.25 -1.49
C THR A 65 58.07 -5.01 -1.43
N GLY A 66 57.75 -4.44 -2.59
CA GLY A 66 56.58 -3.57 -2.74
C GLY A 66 55.34 -4.41 -2.50
N ASP A 67 54.88 -4.43 -1.25
CA ASP A 67 53.57 -4.92 -0.85
C ASP A 67 52.51 -3.98 -1.45
N ARG A 68 52.12 -4.25 -2.69
CA ARG A 68 50.77 -3.95 -3.16
C ARG A 68 49.91 -5.15 -2.84
N SER A 69 49.48 -5.23 -1.58
CA SER A 69 48.22 -5.85 -1.20
C SER A 69 47.06 -5.06 -1.83
N GLN A 70 46.92 -5.20 -3.14
CA GLN A 70 45.68 -5.03 -3.87
C GLN A 70 45.44 -6.31 -4.66
N SER A 71 45.17 -7.37 -3.91
CA SER A 71 44.32 -8.44 -4.40
C SER A 71 43.03 -8.35 -3.60
N GLY A 72 42.31 -7.25 -3.79
CA GLY A 72 40.87 -7.26 -3.57
C GLY A 72 40.34 -8.30 -4.53
N ASP A 73 39.81 -9.37 -3.95
CA ASP A 73 38.99 -10.34 -4.63
C ASP A 73 37.85 -9.62 -5.33
N THR A 74 37.96 -9.45 -6.65
CA THR A 74 36.94 -8.90 -7.54
C THR A 74 36.27 -10.01 -8.35
N THR A 75 36.04 -11.16 -7.73
CA THR A 75 35.24 -12.23 -8.35
C THR A 75 33.87 -12.34 -7.69
N GLY A 76 32.81 -12.18 -8.49
CA GLY A 76 31.47 -12.65 -8.17
C GLY A 76 30.45 -11.53 -7.93
N ASP A 77 29.63 -11.27 -8.95
CA ASP A 77 28.18 -11.49 -8.87
C ASP A 77 27.68 -11.90 -7.47
N LYS A 78 27.59 -10.92 -6.57
CA LYS A 78 26.89 -11.07 -5.30
C LYS A 78 25.77 -10.06 -5.34
N ASP A 79 24.67 -10.57 -5.84
CA ASP A 79 23.34 -10.04 -5.67
C ASP A 79 23.06 -9.80 -4.18
N ASP A 80 22.99 -8.53 -3.81
CA ASP A 80 22.67 -8.03 -2.47
C ASP A 80 21.13 -7.97 -2.30
N PRO A 81 20.60 -8.29 -1.11
CA PRO A 81 19.15 -8.30 -0.91
C PRO A 81 18.52 -6.90 -1.03
N PRO A 82 17.21 -6.84 -1.38
CA PRO A 82 16.42 -5.62 -1.29
C PRO A 82 16.46 -4.99 0.11
N ILE A 83 16.21 -3.69 0.16
CA ILE A 83 16.04 -2.89 1.38
C ILE A 83 14.65 -2.26 1.32
N ALA A 84 13.76 -2.70 2.21
CA ALA A 84 12.41 -2.16 2.36
C ALA A 84 12.39 -1.07 3.44
N ALA A 85 11.59 -0.03 3.25
CA ALA A 85 11.41 1.07 4.20
C ALA A 85 9.98 1.11 4.75
N ASP A 86 9.84 1.44 6.03
CA ASP A 86 8.52 1.59 6.64
C ASP A 86 7.79 2.81 6.06
N ASP A 87 6.51 2.61 5.75
CA ASP A 87 5.64 3.63 5.17
C ASP A 87 4.60 4.13 6.18
N ALA A 88 4.21 5.39 6.02
CA ALA A 88 3.12 5.99 6.76
C ALA A 88 2.16 6.74 5.82
N PHE A 89 0.87 6.48 5.99
CA PHE A 89 -0.20 7.20 5.29
C PHE A 89 -1.26 7.70 6.27
N THR A 90 -2.04 8.67 5.83
CA THR A 90 -3.17 9.21 6.59
C THR A 90 -4.40 9.29 5.70
N VAL A 91 -5.55 8.96 6.26
CA VAL A 91 -6.87 9.07 5.61
C VAL A 91 -7.91 9.42 6.66
N ASN A 92 -9.02 10.04 6.28
CA ASN A 92 -10.17 10.15 7.18
C ASN A 92 -11.06 8.91 7.08
N GLU A 93 -11.85 8.63 8.11
CA GLU A 93 -12.69 7.44 8.21
C GLU A 93 -13.79 7.36 7.12
N ASP A 94 -14.15 8.47 6.49
CA ASP A 94 -15.12 8.55 5.38
C ASP A 94 -14.51 8.32 3.98
N THR A 95 -13.18 8.26 3.87
CA THR A 95 -12.49 8.24 2.58
C THR A 95 -11.74 6.93 2.36
N ILE A 96 -11.81 6.40 1.14
CA ILE A 96 -10.90 5.32 0.73
C ILE A 96 -9.53 5.93 0.48
N LEU A 97 -8.51 5.42 1.15
CA LEU A 97 -7.14 5.81 0.87
C LEU A 97 -6.78 5.27 -0.52
N THR A 98 -6.84 6.17 -1.48
CA THR A 98 -6.42 6.02 -2.86
C THR A 98 -5.69 7.30 -3.22
N GLY A 99 -4.88 7.29 -4.28
CA GLY A 99 -4.11 8.47 -4.69
C GLY A 99 -4.88 9.79 -4.63
N SER A 100 -4.49 10.67 -3.70
CA SER A 100 -4.70 12.12 -3.80
C SER A 100 -3.57 12.89 -3.11
N GLY A 101 -3.06 13.92 -3.79
CA GLY A 101 -1.83 14.65 -3.47
C GLY A 101 -0.71 14.41 -4.50
N ALA A 102 0.51 14.88 -4.23
CA ALA A 102 1.64 14.75 -5.15
C ALA A 102 2.49 13.49 -4.88
N GLY A 103 2.11 12.25 -5.18
CA GLY A 103 1.04 11.67 -5.97
C GLY A 103 1.38 10.18 -6.09
N GLU A 104 0.37 9.32 -6.06
CA GLU A 104 0.44 7.86 -5.82
C GLU A 104 0.59 7.49 -4.32
N VAL A 105 -0.33 6.65 -3.81
CA VAL A 105 -0.17 5.96 -2.52
C VAL A 105 0.53 4.65 -2.84
N ASN A 106 1.81 4.59 -2.56
CA ASN A 106 2.67 3.49 -2.99
C ASN A 106 3.76 3.25 -1.96
N VAL A 107 3.98 1.98 -1.63
CA VAL A 107 4.92 1.53 -0.60
C VAL A 107 6.37 1.41 -1.11
N ILE A 108 6.56 1.25 -2.43
CA ILE A 108 7.88 1.08 -3.03
C ILE A 108 8.52 2.43 -3.41
N ASN A 109 7.75 3.35 -3.98
CA ASN A 109 8.30 4.56 -4.63
C ASN A 109 8.68 5.70 -3.66
N GLY A 110 8.53 5.48 -2.36
CA GLY A 110 8.78 6.45 -1.30
C GLY A 110 7.68 7.48 -1.05
N SER A 111 6.48 7.28 -1.60
CA SER A 111 5.31 8.10 -1.29
C SER A 111 4.84 7.94 0.17
N GLY A 112 5.03 6.77 0.78
CA GLY A 112 4.69 6.52 2.20
C GLY A 112 5.83 6.78 3.16
N GLY A 113 7.07 6.75 2.69
CA GLY A 113 8.25 7.13 3.46
C GLY A 113 9.41 6.18 3.17
N GLY A 114 10.55 6.74 2.78
CA GLY A 114 11.71 5.93 2.39
C GLY A 114 11.48 5.21 1.05
N LEU A 115 12.51 5.16 0.21
CA LEU A 115 12.42 4.46 -1.08
C LEU A 115 12.85 3.02 -0.87
N ASP A 116 12.04 2.08 -1.37
CA ASP A 116 12.43 0.68 -1.44
C ASP A 116 13.37 0.48 -2.62
N ILE A 117 14.55 -0.07 -2.34
CA ILE A 117 15.60 -0.23 -3.34
C ILE A 117 16.26 -1.58 -3.21
N ASP A 118 16.78 -2.04 -4.33
CA ASP A 118 17.81 -3.05 -4.38
C ASP A 118 19.18 -2.37 -4.58
N PRO A 119 20.22 -2.69 -3.80
CA PRO A 119 21.55 -2.07 -3.92
C PRO A 119 22.23 -2.26 -5.28
N ASP A 120 21.94 -3.37 -5.97
CA ASP A 120 22.44 -3.65 -7.31
C ASP A 120 21.57 -3.01 -8.41
N GLY A 121 20.45 -2.41 -8.02
CA GLY A 121 19.51 -1.73 -8.91
C GLY A 121 18.55 -2.69 -9.61
N PHE A 122 18.39 -3.91 -9.09
CA PHE A 122 17.33 -4.79 -9.55
C PHE A 122 15.95 -4.23 -9.24
N ALA A 123 14.97 -4.60 -10.06
CA ALA A 123 13.60 -4.23 -9.81
C ALA A 123 13.05 -5.06 -8.65
N VAL A 124 12.37 -4.41 -7.71
CA VAL A 124 11.70 -5.06 -6.58
C VAL A 124 10.19 -5.13 -6.82
N THR A 125 9.56 -6.20 -6.35
CA THR A 125 8.11 -6.37 -6.44
C THR A 125 7.51 -6.90 -5.15
N VAL A 126 6.29 -6.50 -4.85
CA VAL A 126 5.57 -7.01 -3.67
C VAL A 126 5.12 -8.46 -3.89
N THR A 127 5.49 -9.35 -2.97
CA THR A 127 5.15 -10.78 -3.05
C THR A 127 4.23 -11.24 -1.92
N GLN A 128 4.31 -10.61 -0.74
CA GLN A 128 3.53 -10.99 0.43
C GLN A 128 2.91 -9.80 1.15
N VAL A 129 1.79 -10.05 1.82
CA VAL A 129 1.23 -9.18 2.87
C VAL A 129 1.01 -10.01 4.12
N ASN A 130 1.48 -9.53 5.27
CA ASN A 130 1.40 -10.23 6.56
C ASN A 130 1.94 -11.67 6.51
N GLY A 131 3.01 -11.89 5.74
CA GLY A 131 3.63 -13.20 5.52
C GLY A 131 2.80 -14.19 4.71
N GLN A 132 1.76 -13.74 4.00
CA GLN A 132 0.95 -14.55 3.10
C GLN A 132 1.25 -14.20 1.64
N ASP A 133 1.49 -15.21 0.80
CA ASP A 133 1.72 -15.03 -0.63
C ASP A 133 0.51 -14.41 -1.34
N LEU A 134 0.79 -13.41 -2.17
CA LEU A 134 -0.22 -12.71 -2.95
C LEU A 134 -0.52 -13.43 -4.27
N THR A 135 -1.81 -13.46 -4.63
CA THR A 135 -2.25 -13.88 -5.98
C THR A 135 -2.74 -12.65 -6.74
N PHE A 136 -2.03 -12.30 -7.81
CA PHE A 136 -2.36 -11.13 -8.62
C PHE A 136 -3.31 -11.48 -9.78
N VAL A 137 -4.41 -10.75 -9.89
CA VAL A 137 -5.33 -10.79 -11.04
C VAL A 137 -5.29 -9.43 -11.71
N GLY A 138 -4.72 -9.34 -12.92
CA GLY A 138 -4.54 -8.06 -13.59
C GLY A 138 -3.61 -7.10 -12.82
N ASN A 139 -2.51 -7.63 -12.26
CA ASN A 139 -1.48 -6.92 -11.47
C ASN A 139 -1.91 -6.41 -10.09
N VAL A 140 -3.12 -6.74 -9.63
CA VAL A 140 -3.61 -6.35 -8.29
C VAL A 140 -3.99 -7.60 -7.51
N ALA A 141 -3.60 -7.64 -6.24
CA ALA A 141 -4.05 -8.61 -5.25
C ALA A 141 -5.01 -7.94 -4.27
N SER A 142 -5.96 -8.70 -3.73
CA SER A 142 -6.90 -8.24 -2.72
C SER A 142 -6.70 -9.02 -1.43
N VAL A 143 -6.58 -8.30 -0.32
CA VAL A 143 -6.33 -8.83 1.02
C VAL A 143 -7.34 -8.22 1.98
N VAL A 144 -7.90 -9.04 2.87
CA VAL A 144 -8.66 -8.55 4.02
C VAL A 144 -7.70 -8.49 5.20
N LEU A 145 -7.50 -7.31 5.76
CA LEU A 145 -6.61 -7.09 6.90
C LEU A 145 -7.24 -7.63 8.20
N PRO A 146 -6.46 -7.88 9.27
CA PRO A 146 -6.98 -8.32 10.55
C PRO A 146 -8.03 -7.38 11.16
N SER A 147 -7.96 -6.09 10.85
CA SER A 147 -8.95 -5.07 11.22
C SER A 147 -10.32 -5.29 10.55
N GLY A 148 -10.37 -6.04 9.45
CA GLY A 148 -11.54 -6.16 8.57
C GLY A 148 -11.51 -5.19 7.38
N ALA A 149 -10.54 -4.28 7.31
CA ALA A 149 -10.35 -3.39 6.16
C ALA A 149 -9.96 -4.18 4.90
N ILE A 150 -10.30 -3.63 3.74
CA ILE A 150 -9.94 -4.22 2.45
C ILE A 150 -8.73 -3.48 1.90
N LEU A 151 -7.65 -4.21 1.63
CA LEU A 151 -6.45 -3.74 0.96
C LEU A 151 -6.42 -4.29 -0.47
N LEU A 152 -6.23 -3.42 -1.45
CA LEU A 152 -5.78 -3.78 -2.78
C LEU A 152 -4.33 -3.34 -2.93
N ILE A 153 -3.46 -4.22 -3.43
CA ILE A 153 -2.03 -3.92 -3.61
C ILE A 153 -1.55 -4.43 -4.97
N SER A 154 -0.76 -3.64 -5.69
CA SER A 154 -0.12 -4.06 -6.94
C SER A 154 1.28 -4.63 -6.71
N GLN A 155 1.80 -5.39 -7.67
CA GLN A 155 3.20 -5.85 -7.65
C GLN A 155 4.20 -4.69 -7.57
N THR A 156 3.82 -3.52 -8.10
CA THR A 156 4.61 -2.29 -8.09
C THR A 156 4.35 -1.39 -6.86
N GLY A 157 3.68 -1.92 -5.83
CA GLY A 157 3.52 -1.26 -4.54
C GLY A 157 2.37 -0.26 -4.45
N ASN A 158 1.56 -0.06 -5.49
CA ASN A 158 0.40 0.84 -5.40
C ASN A 158 -0.65 0.20 -4.50
N ILE A 159 -1.16 0.96 -3.52
CA ILE A 159 -2.17 0.46 -2.59
C ILE A 159 -3.49 1.24 -2.68
N THR A 160 -4.57 0.54 -2.33
CA THR A 160 -5.88 1.11 -2.02
C THR A 160 -6.36 0.48 -0.72
N TYR A 161 -6.67 1.31 0.27
CA TYR A 161 -7.16 0.86 1.57
C TYR A 161 -8.58 1.41 1.80
N ASP A 162 -9.54 0.49 1.99
CA ASP A 162 -10.92 0.81 2.38
C ASP A 162 -11.18 0.32 3.81
N GLY A 163 -11.11 1.26 4.76
CA GLY A 163 -11.41 1.05 6.18
C GLY A 163 -12.73 1.68 6.64
N ARG A 164 -13.53 2.25 5.74
CA ARG A 164 -14.70 3.08 6.12
C ARG A 164 -15.71 2.29 6.95
N ALA A 165 -16.01 1.06 6.53
CA ALA A 165 -16.99 0.21 7.21
C ALA A 165 -16.66 -0.15 8.67
N ILE A 166 -15.42 0.04 9.13
CA ILE A 166 -14.98 -0.34 10.47
C ILE A 166 -14.63 0.86 11.35
N HIS A 167 -14.54 2.09 10.81
CA HIS A 167 -14.02 3.26 11.54
C HIS A 167 -15.00 4.43 11.71
N GLN A 168 -16.27 4.31 11.26
CA GLN A 168 -17.29 5.37 11.41
C GLN A 168 -17.58 5.80 12.87
N TYR A 169 -17.05 5.11 13.87
CA TYR A 169 -17.27 5.48 15.26
C TYR A 169 -16.38 6.63 15.73
N LEU A 170 -15.40 7.04 14.93
CA LEU A 170 -14.39 8.04 15.28
C LEU A 170 -14.92 9.46 15.07
N ALA A 171 -15.16 10.16 16.18
CA ALA A 171 -15.60 11.54 16.14
C ALA A 171 -14.46 12.52 15.77
N ILE A 172 -14.81 13.79 15.57
CA ILE A 172 -13.82 14.83 15.27
C ILE A 172 -12.68 14.90 16.30
N ASN A 173 -11.44 14.90 15.81
CA ASN A 173 -10.19 14.83 16.59
C ASN A 173 -9.89 13.48 17.26
N GLU A 174 -10.71 12.45 17.04
CA GLU A 174 -10.33 11.08 17.36
C GLU A 174 -9.48 10.49 16.24
N THR A 175 -8.66 9.48 16.59
CA THR A 175 -7.83 8.78 15.62
C THR A 175 -7.76 7.29 15.95
N ALA A 176 -7.64 6.48 14.90
CA ALA A 176 -7.28 5.07 15.00
C ALA A 176 -6.04 4.78 14.14
N GLN A 177 -5.46 3.60 14.33
CA GLN A 177 -4.37 3.11 13.49
C GLN A 177 -4.71 1.72 12.97
N ASP A 178 -4.39 1.48 11.71
CA ASP A 178 -4.30 0.14 11.12
C ASP A 178 -2.89 -0.07 10.56
N SER A 179 -2.46 -1.32 10.49
CA SER A 179 -1.10 -1.65 10.08
C SER A 179 -1.04 -3.01 9.41
N PHE A 180 -0.15 -3.14 8.42
CA PHE A 180 0.20 -4.42 7.81
C PHE A 180 1.67 -4.43 7.42
N THR A 181 2.25 -5.62 7.31
CA THR A 181 3.59 -5.77 6.72
C THR A 181 3.48 -6.19 5.27
N TYR A 182 4.46 -5.78 4.47
CA TYR A 182 4.62 -6.22 3.09
C TYR A 182 6.05 -6.69 2.85
N THR A 183 6.22 -7.64 1.94
CA THR A 183 7.52 -8.16 1.55
C THR A 183 7.78 -7.81 0.10
N ILE A 184 8.94 -7.23 -0.16
CA ILE A 184 9.47 -7.02 -1.51
C ILE A 184 10.51 -8.08 -1.83
N GLU A 185 10.54 -8.53 -3.06
CA GLU A 185 11.50 -9.52 -3.59
C GLU A 185 12.13 -9.00 -4.88
N ASP A 186 13.42 -9.25 -5.07
CA ASP A 186 14.12 -9.05 -6.33
C ASP A 186 13.85 -10.21 -7.32
N LEU A 187 14.53 -10.22 -8.46
CA LEU A 187 14.37 -11.27 -9.48
C LEU A 187 15.10 -12.58 -9.15
N ASN A 188 15.95 -12.57 -8.12
CA ASN A 188 16.83 -13.65 -7.74
C ASN A 188 16.33 -14.37 -6.47
N GLY A 189 15.30 -13.83 -5.83
CA GLY A 189 14.58 -14.40 -4.70
C GLY A 189 15.05 -13.88 -3.34
N TYR A 190 15.91 -12.86 -3.27
CA TYR A 190 16.16 -12.19 -2.00
C TYR A 190 15.02 -11.21 -1.71
N SER A 191 14.73 -11.06 -0.42
CA SER A 191 13.59 -10.26 0.03
C SER A 191 13.88 -9.53 1.32
N ASP A 192 13.11 -8.46 1.53
CA ASP A 192 13.04 -7.72 2.78
C ASP A 192 11.59 -7.33 3.08
N THR A 193 11.30 -6.99 4.34
CA THR A 193 9.95 -6.72 4.82
C THR A 193 9.89 -5.40 5.57
N ALA A 194 8.87 -4.60 5.26
CA ALA A 194 8.58 -3.35 5.94
C ALA A 194 7.12 -3.28 6.40
N THR A 195 6.83 -2.28 7.21
CA THR A 195 5.52 -2.03 7.81
C THR A 195 4.88 -0.79 7.20
N VAL A 196 3.62 -0.90 6.80
CA VAL A 196 2.77 0.26 6.51
C VAL A 196 1.94 0.58 7.73
N THR A 197 1.99 1.84 8.18
CA THR A 197 1.10 2.38 9.22
C THR A 197 0.11 3.35 8.59
N ILE A 198 -1.18 3.11 8.78
CA ILE A 198 -2.26 3.99 8.30
C ILE A 198 -2.88 4.66 9.53
N THR A 199 -2.78 5.98 9.59
CA THR A 199 -3.52 6.80 10.58
C THR A 199 -4.88 7.16 10.02
N ILE A 200 -5.94 6.82 10.75
CA ILE A 200 -7.32 7.14 10.40
C ILE A 200 -7.77 8.31 11.27
N GLU A 201 -8.17 9.41 10.64
CA GLU A 201 -8.69 10.61 11.30
C GLU A 201 -10.22 10.57 11.34
N GLY A 202 -10.80 10.81 12.52
CA GLY A 202 -12.24 10.93 12.70
C GLY A 202 -12.79 12.25 12.15
N LEU A 203 -13.95 12.16 11.51
CA LEU A 203 -14.77 13.31 11.14
C LEU A 203 -16.03 13.32 12.02
N ASN A 204 -16.88 14.33 11.84
CA ASN A 204 -18.15 14.36 12.55
C ASN A 204 -19.24 13.92 11.58
N ASP A 205 -19.90 12.82 11.90
CA ASP A 205 -21.15 12.41 11.30
C ASP A 205 -22.30 13.18 11.95
N SER A 206 -23.27 13.65 11.15
CA SER A 206 -24.38 14.42 11.73
C SER A 206 -25.42 13.49 12.36
N PRO A 207 -25.92 13.80 13.58
CA PRO A 207 -26.96 12.99 14.21
C PRO A 207 -28.23 12.97 13.37
N ILE A 208 -28.84 11.79 13.29
CA ILE A 208 -30.12 11.59 12.63
C ILE A 208 -31.22 11.49 13.68
N ILE A 209 -32.14 12.45 13.67
CA ILE A 209 -33.35 12.44 14.51
C ILE A 209 -34.50 11.80 13.71
N GLN A 210 -35.15 10.79 14.28
CA GLN A 210 -36.29 10.10 13.67
C GLN A 210 -37.48 9.99 14.63
N ILE A 211 -38.67 9.86 14.04
CA ILE A 211 -39.88 9.48 14.76
C ILE A 211 -40.13 8.00 14.46
N LEU A 212 -39.73 7.13 15.38
CA LEU A 212 -39.99 5.69 15.28
C LEU A 212 -41.27 5.31 16.03
N ALA A 213 -41.59 4.01 16.04
CA ALA A 213 -42.74 3.50 16.75
C ALA A 213 -42.63 3.80 18.26
N GLY A 214 -43.55 4.62 18.76
CA GLY A 214 -43.57 5.07 20.17
C GLY A 214 -43.08 6.50 20.37
N ASP A 215 -42.41 7.10 19.37
CA ASP A 215 -42.00 8.49 19.40
C ASP A 215 -43.14 9.44 19.03
N SER A 216 -43.00 10.69 19.47
CA SER A 216 -43.93 11.77 19.13
C SER A 216 -43.20 13.10 19.03
N ALA A 217 -43.39 13.79 17.90
CA ALA A 217 -42.86 15.14 17.69
C ALA A 217 -43.90 16.25 17.94
N ALA A 218 -45.11 15.89 18.37
CA ALA A 218 -46.16 16.86 18.63
C ALA A 218 -47.12 16.35 19.69
N GLU A 219 -47.40 17.20 20.68
CA GLU A 219 -48.32 16.90 21.76
C GLU A 219 -49.34 18.02 21.94
N SER A 220 -50.55 17.65 22.35
CA SER A 220 -51.63 18.61 22.61
C SER A 220 -51.95 18.67 24.09
N LEU A 221 -51.93 19.87 24.63
CA LEU A 221 -52.27 20.15 26.03
C LEU A 221 -53.50 21.05 26.10
N ILE A 222 -54.38 20.76 27.04
CA ILE A 222 -55.58 21.54 27.32
C ILE A 222 -55.38 22.27 28.65
N GLU A 223 -55.61 23.59 28.64
CA GLU A 223 -55.54 24.45 29.83
C GLU A 223 -56.59 24.04 30.87
N THR A 224 -56.17 23.91 32.15
CA THR A 224 -57.03 23.48 33.26
C THR A 224 -56.79 24.25 34.57
N ASN A 225 -56.22 25.46 34.49
CA ASN A 225 -55.79 26.28 35.63
C ASN A 225 -54.87 25.53 36.62
N SER A 226 -54.08 24.59 36.10
CA SER A 226 -53.11 23.76 36.84
C SER A 226 -51.83 23.60 36.00
N PRO A 227 -50.68 23.31 36.62
CA PRO A 227 -49.45 23.00 35.87
C PRO A 227 -49.69 21.83 34.91
N LEU A 228 -49.26 22.02 33.65
CA LEU A 228 -49.35 21.00 32.61
C LEU A 228 -47.94 20.44 32.36
N ALA A 229 -47.87 19.13 32.15
CA ALA A 229 -46.65 18.46 31.76
C ALA A 229 -46.98 17.43 30.68
N VAL A 230 -46.07 17.27 29.73
CA VAL A 230 -46.12 16.20 28.75
C VAL A 230 -44.74 15.60 28.62
N SER A 231 -44.69 14.33 28.26
CA SER A 231 -43.47 13.59 27.97
C SER A 231 -43.63 12.87 26.66
N GLY A 232 -42.55 12.76 25.92
CA GLY A 232 -42.45 11.97 24.70
C GLY A 232 -41.01 11.55 24.47
N THR A 233 -40.80 10.74 23.46
CA THR A 233 -39.47 10.34 23.01
C THR A 233 -39.26 10.75 21.56
N LEU A 234 -38.01 10.98 21.22
CA LEU A 234 -37.49 11.01 19.86
C LEU A 234 -36.34 10.01 19.82
N THR A 235 -36.25 9.25 18.74
CA THR A 235 -35.09 8.39 18.52
C THR A 235 -33.99 9.22 17.86
N LEU A 236 -32.81 9.18 18.46
CA LEU A 236 -31.58 9.70 17.89
C LEU A 236 -30.65 8.55 17.56
N ILE A 237 -30.04 8.62 16.39
CA ILE A 237 -29.00 7.71 15.96
C ILE A 237 -27.84 8.59 15.54
N ASP A 238 -26.70 8.35 16.19
CA ASP A 238 -25.42 8.87 15.76
C ASP A 238 -24.45 7.69 15.69
N VAL A 239 -23.51 7.78 14.76
CA VAL A 239 -22.43 6.80 14.66
C VAL A 239 -21.21 7.24 15.47
N ASP A 240 -21.05 8.55 15.70
CA ASP A 240 -20.03 9.12 16.58
C ASP A 240 -20.37 8.82 18.05
N VAL A 241 -19.46 8.16 18.75
CA VAL A 241 -19.71 7.67 20.11
C VAL A 241 -19.53 8.71 21.22
N THR A 242 -19.00 9.90 20.87
CA THR A 242 -18.68 10.96 21.86
C THR A 242 -19.58 12.19 21.75
N ASP A 243 -20.62 12.12 20.94
CA ASP A 243 -21.52 13.23 20.71
C ASP A 243 -22.37 13.60 21.93
N SER A 244 -22.63 14.90 22.07
CA SER A 244 -23.50 15.46 23.10
C SER A 244 -24.72 16.07 22.44
N VAL A 245 -25.89 15.53 22.78
CA VAL A 245 -27.17 16.05 22.33
C VAL A 245 -27.78 16.89 23.44
N ASN A 246 -28.22 18.10 23.10
CA ASN A 246 -28.96 18.98 23.99
C ASN A 246 -30.30 19.34 23.37
N ALA A 247 -31.40 19.11 24.08
CA ALA A 247 -32.68 19.67 23.67
C ALA A 247 -32.89 21.05 24.28
N VAL A 248 -33.56 21.92 23.52
CA VAL A 248 -33.89 23.28 23.96
C VAL A 248 -35.29 23.64 23.49
N ILE A 249 -35.95 24.50 24.25
CA ILE A 249 -37.15 25.15 23.78
C ILE A 249 -36.70 26.27 22.83
N ASP A 250 -36.82 26.03 21.53
CA ASP A 250 -36.35 26.98 20.52
C ASP A 250 -37.32 28.16 20.36
N SER A 251 -38.62 27.90 20.21
CA SER A 251 -39.62 28.95 20.08
C SER A 251 -40.98 28.57 20.67
N VAL A 252 -41.76 29.60 21.00
CA VAL A 252 -43.18 29.50 21.31
C VAL A 252 -43.89 30.50 20.41
N THR A 253 -44.96 30.05 19.76
CA THR A 253 -45.79 30.92 18.93
C THR A 253 -47.23 30.82 19.39
N ILE A 254 -47.84 31.97 19.66
CA ILE A 254 -49.27 32.07 19.93
C ILE A 254 -49.99 32.14 18.59
N ASP A 255 -51.07 31.37 18.43
CA ASP A 255 -51.97 31.55 17.29
C ASP A 255 -52.50 33.00 17.29
N PRO A 256 -52.26 33.80 16.22
CA PRO A 256 -52.74 35.17 16.14
C PRO A 256 -54.26 35.31 16.25
N ALA A 257 -55.02 34.25 15.99
CA ALA A 257 -56.47 34.21 16.16
C ALA A 257 -56.91 33.91 17.61
N SER A 258 -55.98 33.54 18.49
CA SER A 258 -56.27 33.25 19.89
C SER A 258 -56.61 34.55 20.64
N THR A 259 -57.88 34.70 21.02
CA THR A 259 -58.36 35.90 21.72
C THR A 259 -58.30 35.80 23.24
N GLY A 260 -57.96 34.63 23.80
CA GLY A 260 -57.92 34.37 25.24
C GLY A 260 -59.25 34.62 25.97
N PRO A 261 -59.54 33.96 27.11
CA PRO A 261 -60.72 34.29 27.91
C PRO A 261 -60.71 35.72 28.48
N LEU A 262 -59.53 36.35 28.55
CA LEU A 262 -59.28 37.63 29.21
C LEU A 262 -58.94 38.79 28.25
N GLY A 263 -58.97 38.57 26.93
CA GLY A 263 -58.68 39.61 25.92
C GLY A 263 -57.22 40.05 25.79
N SER A 264 -56.32 39.58 26.67
CA SER A 264 -54.87 39.74 26.56
C SER A 264 -54.17 38.45 26.98
N HIS A 265 -53.22 37.97 26.16
CA HIS A 265 -52.35 36.85 26.49
C HIS A 265 -50.92 37.38 26.77
N PRO A 266 -50.08 36.64 27.54
CA PRO A 266 -48.66 36.94 27.61
C PRO A 266 -48.04 36.91 26.21
N ASP A 267 -46.93 37.63 26.00
CA ASP A 267 -46.20 37.53 24.73
C ASP A 267 -45.45 36.18 24.62
N ASN A 268 -44.95 35.88 23.41
CA ASN A 268 -44.20 34.64 23.15
C ASN A 268 -42.99 34.49 24.08
N ALA A 269 -42.32 35.60 24.45
CA ALA A 269 -41.17 35.58 25.33
C ALA A 269 -41.54 35.18 26.76
N THR A 270 -42.63 35.75 27.28
CA THR A 270 -43.18 35.43 28.60
C THR A 270 -43.64 33.97 28.65
N LEU A 271 -44.33 33.48 27.61
CA LEU A 271 -44.73 32.07 27.52
C LEU A 271 -43.53 31.14 27.45
N LYS A 272 -42.50 31.47 26.66
CA LYS A 272 -41.28 30.68 26.58
C LYS A 272 -40.58 30.58 27.94
N ALA A 273 -40.55 31.67 28.72
CA ALA A 273 -39.97 31.68 30.06
C ALA A 273 -40.78 30.89 31.10
N MET A 274 -42.05 30.56 30.83
CA MET A 274 -42.88 29.72 31.69
C MET A 274 -42.65 28.22 31.46
N LEU A 275 -41.97 27.83 30.38
CA LEU A 275 -41.72 26.44 30.05
C LEU A 275 -40.38 25.96 30.63
N THR A 276 -40.39 24.72 31.10
CA THR A 276 -39.18 24.01 31.55
C THR A 276 -39.08 22.70 30.80
N LEU A 277 -37.88 22.38 30.33
CA LEU A 277 -37.57 21.10 29.71
C LEU A 277 -36.78 20.24 30.71
N SER A 278 -37.21 19.00 30.89
CA SER A 278 -36.49 18.00 31.69
C SER A 278 -36.16 16.82 30.79
N GLU A 279 -34.88 16.58 30.57
CA GLU A 279 -34.39 15.51 29.70
C GLU A 279 -33.93 14.31 30.51
N THR A 280 -34.09 13.12 29.95
CA THR A 280 -33.38 11.91 30.37
C THR A 280 -32.69 11.40 29.12
N LEU A 281 -31.44 11.81 28.91
CA LEU A 281 -30.68 11.39 27.73
C LEU A 281 -30.26 9.93 27.90
N ILE A 282 -30.69 9.05 27.00
CA ILE A 282 -30.09 7.72 26.86
C ILE A 282 -29.13 7.85 25.67
N ILE A 283 -27.87 8.14 25.95
CA ILE A 283 -26.81 7.89 24.97
C ILE A 283 -26.64 6.36 24.95
N GLN A 284 -26.90 5.69 23.83
CA GLN A 284 -26.52 4.29 23.61
C GLN A 284 -25.42 4.23 22.56
#